data_AF-A0A959VT84-F1
#
_entry.id   AF-A0A959VT84-F1
#
_cell.length_a   1.000
_cell.length_b   1.000
_cell.length_c   1.000
_cell.angle_alpha   90.00
_cell.angle_beta   90.00
_cell.angle_gamma   90.00
#
_symmetry.space_group_name_H-M   'P 1'
#
loop_
_entity.id
_entity.type
_entity.pdbx_description
1 polymer ?
#
loop_
_entity_poly.entity_id
_entity_poly.type
_entity_poly.pdbx_seq_one_letter_code
_entity_poly.pdbx_strand_id
1 'polypeptide(L)'
;MVPHLIAAEWLPFQGLDPFFQALFMITFLIVVAMFFWTIVLFFRGVRSTREMVHRDEVNPELFEWVFLVPALNEEVTIADSVSRLEALEIRRKRIVVINDGSDDRTAEILAERTDPDLYVVERKPPEARQGKAAALNFAFHEVTSRFKFNPETTIFCVVDADGRIAPDSLPFVAQHFMESEVGGVQTLVRIYNRHQVLTWFQDLEFSIYGHLFQAGRNKWGTAGMGGNGQYNRMDALI
;
A
#
# COMPACT_ATOMS: atom_id res chain seq x y z
N MET A 1 38.68 -48.02 -31.78
CA MET A 1 38.93 -46.57 -31.80
C MET A 1 37.57 -45.90 -31.73
N VAL A 2 37.09 -45.62 -30.52
CA VAL A 2 35.80 -44.95 -30.31
C VAL A 2 36.08 -43.68 -29.53
N PRO A 3 35.90 -42.51 -30.16
CA PRO A 3 35.46 -41.34 -29.44
C PRO A 3 34.15 -40.89 -30.08
N HIS A 4 33.05 -41.57 -29.74
CA HIS A 4 31.78 -40.86 -29.63
C HIS A 4 31.91 -39.97 -28.40
N LEU A 5 32.60 -38.84 -28.58
CA LEU A 5 32.48 -37.68 -27.72
C LEU A 5 30.98 -37.48 -27.54
N ILE A 6 30.56 -37.54 -26.28
CA ILE A 6 29.23 -37.24 -25.77
C ILE A 6 28.89 -35.83 -26.25
N ALA A 7 28.37 -35.73 -27.46
CA ALA A 7 27.99 -34.49 -28.09
C ALA A 7 26.64 -34.08 -27.48
N ALA A 8 26.73 -33.43 -26.33
CA ALA A 8 25.77 -32.45 -25.85
C ALA A 8 24.28 -32.82 -26.03
N GLU A 9 23.83 -33.95 -25.47
CA GLU A 9 22.40 -34.23 -25.19
C GLU A 9 21.86 -33.38 -24.01
N TRP A 10 22.38 -32.16 -23.83
CA TRP A 10 22.19 -31.34 -22.62
C TRP A 10 21.13 -30.26 -22.75
N LEU A 11 20.55 -30.08 -23.94
CA LEU A 11 19.46 -29.12 -24.12
C LEU A 11 18.14 -29.83 -23.77
N PRO A 12 17.40 -29.35 -22.75
CA PRO A 12 16.29 -30.08 -22.10
C PRO A 12 15.10 -30.45 -23.01
N PHE A 13 15.12 -30.02 -24.27
CA PHE A 13 14.04 -30.19 -25.25
C PHE A 13 14.53 -30.70 -26.61
N GLN A 14 15.76 -31.23 -26.70
CA GLN A 14 16.24 -31.88 -27.94
C GLN A 14 15.37 -33.10 -28.29
N GLY A 15 15.16 -33.32 -29.59
CA GLY A 15 14.34 -34.43 -30.11
C GLY A 15 12.86 -34.09 -30.33
N LEU A 16 12.41 -32.90 -29.93
CA LEU A 16 11.10 -32.35 -30.30
C LEU A 16 11.13 -31.69 -31.69
N ASP A 17 9.95 -31.44 -32.25
CA ASP A 17 9.82 -30.57 -33.42
C ASP A 17 10.46 -29.18 -33.12
N PRO A 18 11.17 -28.57 -34.09
CA PRO A 18 11.88 -27.30 -33.87
C PRO A 18 11.01 -26.18 -33.29
N PHE A 19 9.71 -26.14 -33.64
CA PHE A 19 8.79 -25.16 -33.08
C PHE A 19 8.62 -25.34 -31.56
N PHE A 20 8.31 -26.57 -31.11
CA PHE A 20 8.12 -26.86 -29.69
C PHE A 20 9.42 -26.73 -28.90
N GLN A 21 10.56 -27.11 -29.49
CA GLN A 21 11.87 -26.92 -28.88
C GLN A 21 12.15 -25.44 -28.60
N ALA A 22 11.88 -24.55 -29.56
CA ALA A 22 12.05 -23.11 -29.38
C ALA A 22 11.09 -22.55 -28.31
N LEU A 23 9.81 -22.92 -28.37
CA LEU A 23 8.79 -22.47 -27.41
C LEU A 23 9.15 -22.86 -25.97
N PHE A 24 9.52 -24.12 -25.73
CA PHE A 24 9.89 -24.59 -24.41
C PHE A 24 11.23 -24.02 -23.95
N MET A 25 12.20 -23.82 -24.85
CA MET A 25 13.45 -23.15 -24.49
C MET A 25 13.20 -21.72 -24.01
N ILE A 26 12.38 -20.95 -24.73
CA ILE A 26 12.02 -19.59 -24.35
C ILE A 26 11.30 -19.59 -23.00
N THR A 27 10.31 -20.47 -22.82
CA THR A 27 9.57 -20.60 -21.56
C THR A 27 10.49 -20.96 -20.39
N PHE A 28 11.40 -21.91 -20.59
CA PHE A 28 12.38 -22.31 -19.60
C PHE A 28 13.30 -21.15 -19.21
N LEU A 29 13.82 -20.41 -20.19
CA LEU A 29 14.65 -19.24 -19.94
C LEU A 29 13.89 -18.14 -19.17
N ILE A 30 12.62 -17.91 -19.49
CA ILE A 30 11.75 -16.98 -18.75
C ILE A 30 11.59 -17.46 -17.30
N VAL A 31 11.28 -18.73 -17.08
CA VAL A 31 11.11 -19.30 -15.73
C VAL A 31 12.40 -19.19 -14.92
N VAL A 32 13.55 -19.55 -15.50
CA VAL A 32 14.87 -19.40 -14.86
C VAL A 32 15.17 -17.93 -14.53
N ALA A 33 14.88 -17.02 -15.46
CA ALA A 33 15.06 -15.58 -15.23
C ALA A 33 14.13 -15.07 -14.11
N MET A 34 12.88 -15.52 -14.06
CA MET A 34 11.94 -15.20 -12.98
C MET A 34 12.43 -15.70 -11.63
N PHE A 35 12.90 -16.96 -11.54
CA PHE A 35 13.46 -17.50 -10.30
C PHE A 35 14.70 -16.72 -9.84
N PHE A 36 15.62 -16.44 -10.76
CA PHE A 36 16.80 -15.63 -10.46
C PHE A 36 16.40 -14.24 -9.95
N TRP A 37 15.43 -13.60 -10.61
CA TRP A 37 14.90 -12.31 -10.19
C TRP A 37 14.26 -12.35 -8.80
N THR A 38 13.47 -13.39 -8.49
CA THR A 38 12.88 -13.59 -7.17
C THR A 38 13.96 -13.74 -6.09
N ILE A 39 15.04 -14.46 -6.37
CA ILE A 39 16.18 -14.60 -5.43
C ILE A 39 16.84 -13.23 -5.18
N VAL A 40 17.06 -12.43 -6.24
CA VAL A 40 17.60 -11.07 -6.12
C VAL A 40 16.69 -10.20 -5.24
N LEU A 41 15.38 -10.22 -5.49
CA LEU A 41 14.41 -9.49 -4.68
C LEU A 41 14.41 -9.95 -3.22
N PHE A 42 14.54 -11.26 -2.97
CA PHE A 42 14.56 -11.82 -1.61
C PHE A 42 15.72 -11.28 -0.80
N PHE A 43 16.95 -11.41 -1.31
CA PHE A 43 18.14 -10.93 -0.60
C PHE A 43 18.11 -9.41 -0.40
N ARG A 44 17.56 -8.66 -1.36
CA ARG A 44 17.39 -7.21 -1.25
C ARG A 44 16.31 -6.83 -0.24
N GLY A 45 15.19 -7.54 -0.21
CA GLY A 45 14.11 -7.32 0.75
C GLY A 45 14.58 -7.54 2.17
N VAL A 46 15.25 -8.67 2.44
CA VAL A 46 15.87 -8.96 3.75
C VAL A 46 16.85 -7.86 4.17
N ARG A 47 17.68 -7.39 3.24
CA ARG A 47 18.61 -6.29 3.50
C ARG A 47 17.89 -4.96 3.80
N SER A 48 16.86 -4.62 3.02
CA SER A 48 16.08 -3.39 3.20
C SER A 48 15.41 -3.35 4.57
N THR A 49 14.80 -4.45 5.01
CA THR A 49 14.15 -4.52 6.32
C THR A 49 15.18 -4.34 7.44
N ARG A 50 16.38 -4.92 7.31
CA ARG A 50 17.45 -4.74 8.30
C ARG A 50 17.96 -3.30 8.36
N GLU A 51 18.12 -2.64 7.23
CA GLU A 51 18.59 -1.24 7.17
C GLU A 51 17.59 -0.26 7.80
N MET A 52 16.28 -0.52 7.71
CA MET A 52 15.22 0.32 8.32
C MET A 52 15.25 0.30 9.86
N VAL A 53 15.54 -0.85 10.48
CA VAL A 53 15.61 -1.00 11.95
C VAL A 53 16.70 -0.12 12.57
N HIS A 54 17.67 0.34 11.78
CA HIS A 54 18.81 1.12 12.24
C HIS A 54 18.71 2.63 11.97
N ARG A 55 17.59 3.14 11.46
CA ARG A 55 17.40 4.59 11.26
C ARG A 55 16.90 5.27 12.53
N ASP A 56 17.38 6.48 12.78
CA ASP A 56 16.96 7.31 13.92
C ASP A 56 15.47 7.66 13.83
N GLU A 57 14.77 7.59 14.95
CA GLU A 57 13.35 7.94 15.04
C GLU A 57 13.13 9.40 14.64
N VAL A 58 12.24 9.63 13.68
CA VAL A 58 11.89 10.98 13.21
C VAL A 58 10.58 11.39 13.86
N ASN A 59 10.55 12.63 14.37
CA ASN A 59 9.34 13.18 14.95
C ASN A 59 8.24 13.32 13.87
N PRO A 60 7.12 12.58 13.96
CA PRO A 60 6.04 12.66 12.97
C PRO A 60 5.36 14.03 12.96
N GLU A 61 5.53 14.84 14.02
CA GLU A 61 5.03 16.21 14.09
C GLU A 61 5.72 17.18 13.12
N LEU A 62 6.74 16.74 12.36
CA LEU A 62 7.31 17.52 11.25
C LEU A 62 6.37 17.60 10.04
N PHE A 63 5.40 16.70 9.95
CA PHE A 63 4.43 16.63 8.86
C PHE A 63 3.00 16.93 9.35
N GLU A 64 2.15 17.34 8.42
CA GLU A 64 0.69 17.36 8.57
C GLU A 64 0.12 16.10 7.92
N TRP A 65 -0.72 15.37 8.65
CA TRP A 65 -1.24 14.05 8.25
C TRP A 65 -2.73 14.13 7.91
N VAL A 66 -3.09 13.76 6.67
CA VAL A 66 -4.48 13.72 6.21
C VAL A 66 -4.87 12.28 5.94
N PHE A 67 -5.71 11.70 6.80
CA PHE A 67 -6.21 10.33 6.66
C PHE A 67 -7.50 10.32 5.83
N LEU A 68 -7.44 9.76 4.62
CA LEU A 68 -8.58 9.57 3.74
C LEU A 68 -9.18 8.18 3.99
N VAL A 69 -10.44 8.16 4.44
CA VAL A 69 -11.19 6.94 4.75
C VAL A 69 -12.39 6.84 3.80
N PRO A 70 -12.27 6.13 2.66
CA PRO A 70 -13.41 5.87 1.80
C PRO A 70 -14.39 4.92 2.49
N ALA A 71 -15.67 5.27 2.46
CA ALA A 71 -16.75 4.49 3.09
C ALA A 71 -17.94 4.34 2.13
N LEU A 72 -18.40 3.11 1.94
CA LEU A 72 -19.64 2.80 1.23
C LEU A 72 -20.29 1.59 1.90
N ASN A 73 -21.35 1.84 2.66
CA ASN A 73 -22.02 0.84 3.48
C ASN A 73 -21.10 0.18 4.53
N GLU A 74 -20.52 0.99 5.40
CA GLU A 74 -19.54 0.59 6.41
C GLU A 74 -20.06 0.77 7.84
N GLU A 75 -21.38 0.66 8.08
CA GLU A 75 -21.98 0.91 9.40
C GLU A 75 -21.41 0.06 10.54
N VAL A 76 -20.84 -1.10 10.21
CA VAL A 76 -20.26 -2.05 11.17
C VAL A 76 -18.85 -1.63 11.62
N THR A 77 -18.08 -0.98 10.74
CA THR A 77 -16.63 -0.78 10.90
C THR A 77 -16.26 0.69 11.09
N ILE A 78 -17.05 1.61 10.52
CA ILE A 78 -16.68 3.03 10.39
C ILE A 78 -16.47 3.72 11.75
N ALA A 79 -17.30 3.43 12.75
CA ALA A 79 -17.18 4.01 14.08
C ALA A 79 -15.84 3.66 14.74
N ASP A 80 -15.44 2.39 14.64
CA ASP A 80 -14.22 1.86 15.24
C ASP A 80 -12.97 2.34 14.47
N SER A 81 -13.04 2.43 13.14
CA SER A 81 -11.95 2.98 12.32
C SER A 81 -11.69 4.46 12.61
N VAL A 82 -12.74 5.29 12.61
CA VAL A 82 -12.62 6.71 12.94
C VAL A 82 -12.10 6.90 14.37
N SER A 83 -12.63 6.18 15.37
CA SER A 83 -12.14 6.30 16.75
C SER A 83 -10.68 5.93 16.95
N ARG A 84 -10.12 5.02 16.13
CA ARG A 84 -8.67 4.74 16.17
C ARG A 84 -7.84 5.89 15.63
N LEU A 85 -8.30 6.55 14.57
CA LEU A 85 -7.64 7.72 14.01
C LEU A 85 -7.74 8.93 14.95
N GLU A 86 -8.90 9.10 15.60
CA GLU A 86 -9.11 10.08 16.68
C GLU A 86 -8.15 9.85 17.84
N ALA A 87 -7.84 8.59 18.17
CA ALA A 87 -6.91 8.22 19.23
C ALA A 87 -5.41 8.40 18.88
N LEU A 88 -5.05 8.69 17.63
CA LEU A 88 -3.65 8.94 17.27
C LEU A 88 -3.13 10.23 17.92
N GLU A 89 -2.04 10.13 18.68
CA GLU A 89 -1.43 11.27 19.39
C GLU A 89 -0.57 12.13 18.45
N ILE A 90 -1.20 12.78 17.46
CA ILE A 90 -0.57 13.69 16.50
C ILE A 90 -1.31 15.02 16.48
N ARG A 91 -0.60 16.13 16.65
CA ARG A 91 -1.21 17.46 16.74
C ARG A 91 -1.72 17.97 15.39
N ARG A 92 -1.01 17.66 14.31
CA ARG A 92 -1.35 18.11 12.95
C ARG A 92 -1.94 16.96 12.15
N LYS A 93 -3.13 16.52 12.52
CA LYS A 93 -3.88 15.49 11.80
C LYS A 93 -5.22 16.00 11.31
N ARG A 94 -5.73 15.36 10.27
CA ARG A 94 -7.09 15.51 9.78
C ARG A 94 -7.63 14.15 9.37
N ILE A 95 -8.85 13.85 9.77
CA ILE A 95 -9.54 12.62 9.40
C ILE A 95 -10.60 13.01 8.38
N VAL A 96 -10.48 12.51 7.16
CA VAL A 96 -11.39 12.81 6.07
C VAL A 96 -12.12 11.52 5.71
N VAL A 97 -13.36 11.40 6.18
CA VAL A 97 -14.21 10.26 5.81
C VAL A 97 -15.00 10.62 4.56
N ILE A 98 -14.96 9.76 3.56
CA ILE A 98 -15.60 9.97 2.26
C ILE A 98 -16.78 9.01 2.19
N ASN A 99 -17.95 9.49 2.60
CA ASN A 99 -19.19 8.73 2.46
C ASN A 99 -19.62 8.78 0.99
N ASP A 100 -19.37 7.68 0.27
CA ASP A 100 -19.61 7.58 -1.17
C ASP A 100 -21.06 7.25 -1.52
N GLY A 101 -22.00 7.88 -0.80
CA GLY A 101 -23.43 7.67 -0.89
C GLY A 101 -23.85 6.31 -0.33
N SER A 102 -23.62 6.07 0.96
CA SER A 102 -24.08 4.86 1.66
C SER A 102 -25.62 4.81 1.78
N ASP A 103 -26.18 3.60 1.76
CA ASP A 103 -27.61 3.28 1.98
C ASP A 103 -27.91 2.84 3.41
N ASP A 104 -26.87 2.51 4.19
CA ASP A 104 -26.95 2.04 5.57
C ASP A 104 -26.77 3.19 6.58
N ARG A 105 -26.53 2.85 7.85
CA ARG A 105 -26.39 3.85 8.92
C ARG A 105 -25.03 4.54 8.96
N THR A 106 -24.15 4.36 7.97
CA THR A 106 -22.81 5.00 7.92
C THR A 106 -22.90 6.51 8.12
N ALA A 107 -23.81 7.18 7.40
CA ALA A 107 -23.98 8.63 7.48
C ALA A 107 -24.45 9.09 8.87
N GLU A 108 -25.38 8.35 9.48
CA GLU A 108 -25.90 8.62 10.83
C GLU A 108 -24.79 8.51 11.86
N ILE A 109 -24.01 7.42 11.81
CA ILE A 109 -22.89 7.16 12.73
C ILE A 109 -21.84 8.28 12.63
N LEU A 110 -21.52 8.74 11.42
CA LEU A 110 -20.57 9.82 11.19
C LEU A 110 -21.10 11.17 11.70
N ALA A 111 -22.41 11.43 11.57
CA ALA A 111 -23.04 12.65 12.05
C ALA A 111 -23.06 12.75 13.59
N GLU A 112 -23.00 11.62 14.30
CA GLU A 112 -22.90 11.58 15.77
C GLU A 112 -21.49 11.87 16.30
N ARG A 113 -20.46 11.90 15.44
CA ARG A 113 -19.08 12.19 15.83
C ARG A 113 -18.88 13.71 16.00
N THR A 114 -18.09 14.10 17.00
CA THR A 114 -17.85 15.52 17.33
C THR A 114 -16.37 15.92 17.32
N ASP A 115 -15.48 15.05 16.82
CA ASP A 115 -14.05 15.33 16.79
C ASP A 115 -13.76 16.54 15.85
N PRO A 116 -13.00 17.56 16.30
CA PRO A 116 -12.75 18.76 15.50
C PRO A 116 -11.83 18.52 14.29
N ASP A 117 -11.05 17.44 14.29
CA ASP A 117 -10.16 17.06 13.20
C ASP A 117 -10.87 16.17 12.16
N LEU A 118 -12.09 15.71 12.45
CA LEU A 118 -12.94 14.96 11.54
C LEU A 118 -13.66 15.86 10.54
N TYR A 119 -13.53 15.52 9.25
CA TYR A 119 -14.22 16.13 8.13
C TYR A 119 -14.91 15.04 7.31
N VAL A 120 -16.23 15.13 7.16
CA VAL A 120 -17.01 14.17 6.37
C VAL A 120 -17.32 14.77 5.01
N VAL A 121 -16.88 14.10 3.97
CA VAL A 121 -17.16 14.39 2.56
C VAL A 121 -18.32 13.50 2.12
N GLU A 122 -19.44 14.12 1.78
CA GLU A 122 -20.65 13.44 1.32
C GLU A 122 -20.73 13.48 -0.21
N ARG A 123 -20.66 12.32 -0.86
CA ARG A 123 -20.92 12.18 -2.30
C ARG A 123 -22.33 11.67 -2.52
N LYS A 124 -23.04 12.24 -3.51
CA LYS A 124 -24.42 11.85 -3.86
C LYS A 124 -24.47 11.35 -5.31
N PRO A 125 -25.43 10.47 -5.66
CA PRO A 125 -25.65 10.11 -7.06
C PRO A 125 -26.02 11.35 -7.92
N PRO A 126 -25.63 11.37 -9.21
CA PRO A 126 -24.93 10.32 -9.96
C PRO A 126 -23.42 10.26 -9.77
N GLU A 127 -22.81 11.20 -9.04
CA GLU A 127 -21.35 11.28 -8.87
C GLU A 127 -20.80 10.26 -7.86
N ALA A 128 -21.64 9.80 -6.92
CA ALA A 128 -21.31 8.75 -5.95
C ALA A 128 -21.21 7.36 -6.57
N ARG A 129 -20.54 6.43 -5.86
CA ARG A 129 -20.41 5.00 -6.22
C ARG A 129 -19.71 4.72 -7.55
N GLN A 130 -18.84 5.63 -7.99
CA GLN A 130 -18.03 5.46 -9.20
C GLN A 130 -16.69 4.74 -8.93
N GLY A 131 -16.56 4.13 -7.75
CA GLY A 131 -15.38 3.41 -7.30
C GLY A 131 -14.46 4.25 -6.41
N LYS A 132 -13.60 3.54 -5.67
CA LYS A 132 -12.71 4.11 -4.65
C LYS A 132 -11.82 5.24 -5.17
N ALA A 133 -11.26 5.08 -6.37
CA ALA A 133 -10.38 6.10 -6.97
C ALA A 133 -11.12 7.42 -7.24
N ALA A 134 -12.37 7.36 -7.73
CA ALA A 134 -13.19 8.55 -7.96
C ALA A 134 -13.53 9.26 -6.64
N ALA A 135 -13.83 8.49 -5.57
CA ALA A 135 -14.09 9.03 -4.24
C ALA A 135 -12.86 9.74 -3.65
N LEU A 136 -11.69 9.10 -3.73
CA LEU A 136 -10.43 9.66 -3.25
C LEU A 136 -10.04 10.93 -4.01
N ASN A 137 -10.16 10.95 -5.34
CA ASN A 137 -9.86 12.14 -6.15
C ASN A 137 -10.80 13.30 -5.82
N PHE A 138 -12.10 13.03 -5.68
CA PHE A 138 -13.08 14.04 -5.28
C PHE A 138 -12.73 14.64 -3.92
N ALA A 139 -12.46 13.80 -2.93
CA ALA A 139 -12.09 14.24 -1.59
C ALA A 139 -10.76 15.01 -1.57
N PHE A 140 -9.76 14.59 -2.35
CA PHE A 140 -8.50 15.32 -2.48
C PHE A 140 -8.72 16.75 -2.97
N HIS A 141 -9.50 16.95 -4.03
CA HIS A 141 -9.81 18.28 -4.54
C HIS A 141 -10.63 19.11 -3.55
N GLU A 142 -11.62 18.51 -2.89
CA GLU A 142 -12.44 19.21 -1.90
C GLU A 142 -11.59 19.67 -0.70
N VAL A 143 -10.80 18.77 -0.14
CA VAL A 143 -9.94 19.04 1.02
C VAL A 143 -8.88 20.08 0.69
N THR A 144 -8.21 19.98 -0.46
CA THR A 144 -7.17 20.93 -0.87
C THR A 144 -7.71 22.31 -1.27
N SER A 145 -8.98 22.40 -1.69
CA SER A 145 -9.64 23.70 -1.92
C SER A 145 -10.14 24.35 -0.63
N ARG A 146 -10.50 23.56 0.38
CA ARG A 146 -11.06 24.03 1.65
C ARG A 146 -10.00 24.43 2.67
N PHE A 147 -8.92 23.67 2.75
CA PHE A 147 -7.87 23.85 3.75
C PHE A 147 -6.57 24.30 3.10
N LYS A 148 -5.75 25.04 3.85
CA LYS A 148 -4.42 25.44 3.40
C LYS A 148 -3.41 24.43 3.88
N PHE A 149 -2.74 23.78 2.93
CA PHE A 149 -1.68 22.82 3.18
C PHE A 149 -0.35 23.35 2.66
N ASN A 150 0.75 22.84 3.21
CA ASN A 150 2.06 22.96 2.59
C ASN A 150 2.34 21.67 1.80
N PRO A 151 2.40 21.70 0.45
CA PRO A 151 2.56 20.50 -0.37
C PRO A 151 3.78 19.64 -0.01
N GLU A 152 4.87 20.26 0.43
CA GLU A 152 6.11 19.57 0.78
C GLU A 152 6.03 18.81 2.12
N THR A 153 5.16 19.25 3.04
CA THR A 153 5.08 18.71 4.41
C THR A 153 3.71 18.12 4.76
N THR A 154 2.81 18.00 3.78
CA THR A 154 1.49 17.39 3.94
C THR A 154 1.49 15.99 3.36
N ILE A 155 1.11 15.00 4.16
CA ILE A 155 1.09 13.59 3.80
C ILE A 155 -0.35 13.08 3.83
N PHE A 156 -0.83 12.62 2.68
CA PHE A 156 -2.12 11.96 2.53
C PHE A 156 -1.98 10.45 2.72
N CYS A 157 -2.65 9.92 3.73
CA CYS A 157 -2.72 8.49 4.01
C CYS A 157 -4.08 7.95 3.58
N VAL A 158 -4.12 6.86 2.81
CA VAL A 158 -5.39 6.16 2.55
C VAL A 158 -5.52 4.97 3.50
N VAL A 159 -6.62 4.93 4.24
CA VAL A 159 -6.95 3.89 5.21
C VAL A 159 -8.33 3.38 4.90
N ASP A 160 -8.49 2.06 4.76
CA ASP A 160 -9.82 1.47 4.58
C ASP A 160 -10.69 1.62 5.83
N ALA A 161 -12.01 1.58 5.67
CA ALA A 161 -12.95 1.69 6.79
C ALA A 161 -12.84 0.53 7.79
N ASP A 162 -12.20 -0.59 7.42
CA ASP A 162 -11.84 -1.71 8.31
C ASP A 162 -10.33 -1.74 8.65
N GLY A 163 -9.56 -0.80 8.12
CA GLY A 163 -8.12 -0.67 8.29
C GLY A 163 -7.70 -0.19 9.67
N ARG A 164 -6.50 -0.58 10.09
CA ARG A 164 -5.89 -0.13 11.34
C ARG A 164 -4.46 0.32 11.08
N ILE A 165 -4.14 1.53 11.48
CA ILE A 165 -2.76 2.03 11.53
C ILE A 165 -2.13 1.53 12.83
N ALA A 166 -0.89 1.03 12.76
CA ALA A 166 -0.15 0.68 13.97
C ALA A 166 0.20 1.97 14.74
N PRO A 167 -0.02 2.06 16.06
CA PRO A 167 0.15 3.30 16.82
C PRO A 167 1.53 3.94 16.68
N ASP A 168 2.56 3.12 16.48
CA ASP A 168 3.96 3.50 16.34
C ASP A 168 4.41 3.66 14.88
N SER A 169 3.53 3.54 13.87
CA SER A 169 3.97 3.54 12.47
C SER A 169 4.35 4.91 11.91
N LEU A 170 3.79 6.00 12.44
CA LEU A 170 3.98 7.34 11.86
C LEU A 170 5.44 7.83 11.93
N PRO A 171 6.19 7.65 13.03
CA PRO A 171 7.63 7.91 13.05
C PRO A 171 8.39 7.18 11.94
N PHE A 172 8.10 5.90 11.70
CA PHE A 172 8.74 5.12 10.62
C PHE A 172 8.38 5.65 9.23
N VAL A 173 7.14 6.05 9.02
CA VAL A 173 6.72 6.66 7.74
C VAL A 173 7.38 8.03 7.57
N ALA A 174 7.46 8.84 8.62
CA ALA A 174 8.08 10.16 8.60
C ALA A 174 9.57 10.10 8.23
N GLN A 175 10.30 9.06 8.68
CA GLN A 175 11.70 8.81 8.29
C GLN A 175 11.90 8.77 6.78
N HIS A 176 10.94 8.22 6.03
CA HIS A 176 11.04 8.15 4.57
C HIS A 176 10.81 9.52 3.92
N PHE A 177 9.88 10.32 4.44
CA PHE A 177 9.58 11.65 3.90
C PHE A 177 10.62 12.73 4.26
N MET A 178 11.61 12.42 5.10
CA MET A 178 12.78 13.29 5.28
C MET A 178 13.59 13.45 3.98
N GLU A 179 13.55 12.46 3.10
CA GLU A 179 14.11 12.54 1.76
C GLU A 179 13.08 13.27 0.86
N SER A 180 13.40 14.47 0.37
CA SER A 180 12.46 15.32 -0.39
C SER A 180 11.93 14.67 -1.66
N GLU A 181 12.75 13.82 -2.30
CA GLU A 181 12.40 13.06 -3.52
C GLU A 181 11.35 11.96 -3.27
N VAL A 182 11.09 11.61 -2.00
CA VAL A 182 10.09 10.59 -1.68
C VAL A 182 8.69 11.16 -1.84
N GLY A 183 8.04 10.79 -2.94
CA GLY A 183 6.65 11.13 -3.23
C GLY A 183 5.62 10.23 -2.52
N GLY A 184 5.99 8.99 -2.16
CA GLY A 184 5.09 8.12 -1.43
C GLY A 184 5.71 6.88 -0.81
N VAL A 185 5.03 6.34 0.19
CA VAL A 185 5.44 5.19 1.02
C VAL A 185 4.28 4.23 1.14
N GLN A 186 4.50 2.96 0.77
CA GLN A 186 3.54 1.89 1.02
C GLN A 186 3.95 1.14 2.29
N THR A 187 3.07 1.08 3.27
CA THR A 187 3.27 0.25 4.48
C THR A 187 2.87 -1.19 4.25
N LEU A 188 3.42 -2.09 5.07
CA LEU A 188 3.05 -3.49 5.06
C LEU A 188 1.62 -3.67 5.60
N VAL A 189 0.75 -4.27 4.80
CA VAL A 189 -0.59 -4.68 5.23
C VAL A 189 -0.49 -6.04 5.90
N ARG A 190 -1.12 -6.20 7.08
CA ARG A 190 -1.18 -7.45 7.83
C ARG A 190 -2.61 -7.76 8.23
N ILE A 191 -2.97 -9.03 8.19
CA ILE A 191 -4.30 -9.50 8.59
C ILE A 191 -4.28 -9.78 10.09
N TYR A 192 -5.08 -9.03 10.84
CA TYR A 192 -5.08 -9.09 12.31
C TYR A 192 -5.75 -10.37 12.84
N ASN A 193 -6.77 -10.90 12.16
CA ASN A 193 -7.52 -12.09 12.55
C ASN A 193 -7.02 -13.37 11.85
N ARG A 194 -5.71 -13.49 11.67
CA ARG A 194 -5.01 -14.61 10.97
C ARG A 194 -5.00 -15.95 11.72
N HIS A 195 -6.01 -16.21 12.55
CA HIS A 195 -6.17 -17.46 13.29
C HIS A 195 -6.91 -18.54 12.49
N GLN A 196 -7.57 -18.16 11.39
CA GLN A 196 -8.24 -19.09 10.48
C GLN A 196 -7.37 -19.34 9.25
N VAL A 197 -7.56 -20.49 8.60
CA VAL A 197 -6.76 -20.89 7.43
C VAL A 197 -6.83 -19.86 6.31
N LEU A 198 -8.02 -19.35 5.99
CA LEU A 198 -8.21 -18.37 4.94
C LEU A 198 -7.50 -17.04 5.25
N THR A 199 -7.71 -16.49 6.45
CA THR A 199 -7.09 -15.22 6.86
C THR A 199 -5.59 -15.35 7.07
N TRP A 200 -5.11 -16.55 7.40
CA TRP A 200 -3.68 -16.87 7.43
C TRP A 200 -3.06 -16.89 6.03
N PHE A 201 -3.71 -17.52 5.04
CA PHE A 201 -3.24 -17.48 3.65
C PHE A 201 -3.25 -16.05 3.09
N GLN A 202 -4.26 -15.25 3.44
CA GLN A 202 -4.31 -13.83 3.09
C GLN A 202 -3.14 -13.04 3.73
N ASP A 203 -2.83 -13.27 5.01
CA ASP A 203 -1.65 -12.66 5.67
C ASP A 203 -0.34 -13.07 5.00
N LEU A 204 -0.24 -14.33 4.57
CA LEU A 204 0.93 -14.85 3.86
C LEU A 204 1.10 -14.15 2.50
N GLU A 205 0.02 -14.00 1.73
CA GLU A 205 0.03 -13.30 0.45
C GLU A 205 0.53 -11.85 0.60
N PHE A 206 -0.04 -11.09 1.52
CA PHE A 206 0.40 -9.72 1.80
C PHE A 206 1.83 -9.66 2.33
N SER A 207 2.24 -10.63 3.15
CA SER A 207 3.61 -10.70 3.69
C SER A 207 4.63 -10.97 2.58
N ILE A 208 4.33 -11.89 1.65
CA ILE A 208 5.19 -12.14 0.48
C ILE A 208 5.26 -10.87 -0.37
N TYR A 209 4.12 -10.25 -0.69
CA TYR A 209 4.11 -9.02 -1.48
C TYR A 209 4.96 -7.90 -0.84
N GLY A 210 4.78 -7.65 0.47
CA GLY A 210 5.50 -6.62 1.19
C GLY A 210 6.99 -6.90 1.38
N HIS A 211 7.36 -8.07 1.92
CA HIS A 211 8.75 -8.36 2.28
C HIS A 211 9.62 -8.78 1.09
N LEU A 212 9.05 -9.39 0.06
CA LEU A 212 9.80 -9.83 -1.12
C LEU A 212 9.75 -8.78 -2.22
N PHE A 213 8.56 -8.47 -2.72
CA PHE A 213 8.40 -7.68 -3.93
C PHE A 213 8.53 -6.17 -3.68
N GLN A 214 7.96 -5.65 -2.60
CA GLN A 214 8.06 -4.21 -2.28
C GLN A 214 9.44 -3.89 -1.69
N ALA A 215 9.82 -4.55 -0.59
CA ALA A 215 11.09 -4.29 0.06
C ALA A 215 12.29 -4.57 -0.87
N GLY A 216 12.22 -5.58 -1.74
CA GLY A 216 13.27 -5.86 -2.73
C GLY A 216 13.47 -4.74 -3.75
N ARG A 217 12.43 -3.93 -4.00
CA ARG A 217 12.43 -2.81 -4.94
C ARG A 217 12.68 -1.44 -4.30
N ASN A 218 12.62 -1.31 -2.97
CA ASN A 218 12.76 -0.03 -2.26
C ASN A 218 13.94 0.83 -2.74
N LYS A 219 15.14 0.25 -2.85
CA LYS A 219 16.36 1.00 -3.27
C LYS A 219 16.34 1.44 -4.76
N TRP A 220 15.40 0.96 -5.57
CA TRP A 220 15.19 1.44 -6.93
C TRP A 220 14.19 2.59 -7.01
N GLY A 221 13.68 3.08 -5.89
CA GLY A 221 12.74 4.21 -5.87
C GLY A 221 11.36 3.86 -6.45
N THR A 222 11.00 2.58 -6.50
CA THR A 222 9.68 2.14 -6.99
C THR A 222 8.89 1.51 -5.85
N ALA A 223 7.61 1.88 -5.73
CA ALA A 223 6.66 1.30 -4.80
C ALA A 223 5.37 0.97 -5.54
N GLY A 224 4.78 -0.20 -5.28
CA GLY A 224 3.42 -0.52 -5.73
C GLY A 224 2.40 -0.01 -4.70
N MET A 225 1.59 0.98 -5.05
CA MET A 225 0.60 1.54 -4.14
C MET A 225 -0.64 0.62 -4.08
N GLY A 226 -0.91 0.05 -2.91
CA GLY A 226 -1.90 -1.02 -2.70
C GLY A 226 -3.31 -0.53 -2.36
N GLY A 227 -3.54 0.78 -2.30
CA GLY A 227 -4.83 1.38 -1.99
C GLY A 227 -5.21 1.42 -0.50
N ASN A 228 -4.45 0.76 0.38
CA ASN A 228 -4.59 0.82 1.84
C ASN A 228 -3.20 0.89 2.48
N GLY A 229 -3.02 1.71 3.52
CA GLY A 229 -1.73 1.93 4.17
C GLY A 229 -0.70 2.60 3.24
N GLN A 230 -1.17 3.30 2.21
CA GLN A 230 -0.34 4.12 1.33
C GLN A 230 -0.31 5.56 1.85
N TYR A 231 0.87 6.16 1.83
CA TYR A 231 1.12 7.54 2.23
C TYR A 231 1.73 8.28 1.05
N ASN A 232 1.20 9.45 0.72
CA ASN A 232 1.65 10.23 -0.42
C ASN A 232 1.92 11.66 0.02
N ARG A 233 3.09 12.19 -0.34
CA ARG A 233 3.37 13.61 -0.19
C ARG A 233 2.45 14.37 -1.14
N MET A 234 1.83 15.44 -0.65
CA MET A 234 0.88 16.23 -1.45
C MET A 234 1.51 16.76 -2.74
N ASP A 235 2.78 17.19 -2.70
CA ASP A 235 3.51 17.67 -3.88
C ASP A 235 3.65 16.61 -4.99
N ALA A 236 3.59 15.32 -4.66
CA ALA A 236 3.60 14.24 -5.64
C ALA A 236 2.21 13.93 -6.25
N LEU A 237 1.15 14.58 -5.75
CA LEU A 237 -0.23 14.39 -6.20
C LEU A 237 -0.76 15.53 -7.09
N ILE A 238 0.00 16.62 -7.24
CA ILE A 238 -0.41 17.85 -7.96
C ILE A 238 0.34 18.05 -9.27
#